data_AF-A0A379TAW6-F1
#
_entry.id   AF-A0A379TAW6-F1
#
_cell.length_a   1.000
_cell.length_b   1.000
_cell.length_c   1.000
_cell.angle_alpha   90.00
_cell.angle_beta   90.00
_cell.angle_gamma   90.00
#
_symmetry.space_group_name_H-M   'P 1'
#
loop_
_entity.id
_entity.type
_entity.pdbx_description
1 polymer ?
#
loop_
_entity_poly.entity_id
_entity_poly.type
_entity_poly.pdbx_seq_one_letter_code
_entity_poly.pdbx_strand_id
1 'polypeptide(L)' 'MAEVTILGLGNLLWADEGFGVRAAEKLFEQYADNEKVDVVDGGTQGLALLPWLQQTEKLLIMDAIDFGMAPGSLAMFS' A
#
# COMPACT_ATOMS: atom_id res chain seq x y z
N MET A 1 13.81 3.48 11.96
CA MET A 1 12.93 2.37 11.53
C MET A 1 11.53 2.81 11.87
N ALA A 2 10.60 2.67 10.93
CA ALA A 2 9.19 2.91 11.21
C ALA A 2 8.61 1.70 11.94
N GLU A 3 7.69 1.93 12.89
CA GLU A 3 6.97 0.84 13.56
C GLU A 3 5.95 0.20 12.60
N VAL A 4 5.39 0.99 11.70
CA VAL A 4 4.41 0.54 10.70
C VAL A 4 4.80 1.10 9.33
N THR A 5 4.78 0.24 8.31
CA THR A 5 4.87 0.64 6.91
C THR A 5 3.56 0.33 6.19
N ILE A 6 3.01 1.33 5.52
CA ILE A 6 1.85 1.21 4.64
C ILE A 6 2.36 1.24 3.20
N LEU A 7 2.12 0.17 2.46
CA LEU A 7 2.58 -0.01 1.08
C LEU A 7 1.39 -0.07 0.13
N GLY A 8 1.25 0.95 -0.72
CA GLY A 8 0.29 0.94 -1.81
C GLY A 8 0.89 0.34 -3.07
N LEU A 9 0.23 -0.68 -3.62
CA LEU A 9 0.62 -1.30 -4.89
C LEU A 9 -0.38 -0.96 -6.00
N GLY A 10 0.07 -1.14 -7.25
CA GLY A 10 -0.75 -0.98 -8.45
C GLY A 10 -0.20 0.04 -9.44
N ASN A 11 -0.89 0.22 -10.57
CA ASN A 11 -0.53 1.10 -11.65
C ASN A 11 -1.66 2.12 -11.89
N LEU A 12 -1.36 3.39 -11.61
CA LEU A 12 -2.28 4.51 -11.77
C LEU A 12 -2.84 4.69 -13.20
N LEU A 13 -2.17 4.13 -14.21
CA LEU A 13 -2.63 4.19 -15.60
C LEU A 13 -3.73 3.16 -15.90
N TRP A 14 -3.96 2.18 -15.02
CA TRP A 14 -4.84 1.04 -15.25
C TRP A 14 -6.09 1.08 -14.35
N ALA A 15 -6.89 2.14 -14.50
CA ALA A 15 -8.20 2.30 -13.87
C ALA A 15 -8.21 1.90 -12.38
N ASP A 16 -8.99 0.89 -12.00
CA ASP A 16 -9.17 0.46 -10.61
C ASP A 16 -7.93 -0.24 -10.04
N GLU A 17 -6.98 -0.68 -10.87
CA GLU A 17 -5.73 -1.27 -10.40
C GLU A 17 -4.80 -0.22 -9.75
N GLY A 18 -5.05 1.07 -9.96
CA GLY A 18 -4.44 2.17 -9.20
C GLY A 18 -4.95 2.34 -7.75
N PHE A 19 -5.88 1.51 -7.27
CA PHE A 19 -6.48 1.64 -5.93
C PHE A 19 -5.45 1.71 -4.80
N GLY A 20 -4.49 0.79 -4.77
CA GLY A 20 -3.52 0.72 -3.67
C GLY A 20 -2.65 1.97 -3.58
N VAL A 21 -2.17 2.46 -4.72
CA VAL A 21 -1.43 3.73 -4.82
C VAL A 21 -2.28 4.92 -4.37
N ARG A 22 -3.54 5.03 -4.83
CA ARG A 22 -4.46 6.11 -4.41
C ARG A 22 -4.78 6.09 -2.93
N ALA A 23 -4.89 4.90 -2.33
CA ALA A 23 -5.08 4.75 -0.90
C ALA A 23 -3.83 5.19 -0.13
N ALA A 24 -2.64 4.85 -0.61
CA ALA A 24 -1.37 5.28 0.00
C ALA A 24 -1.20 6.80 -0.06
N GLU A 25 -1.51 7.46 -1.17
CA GLU A 25 -1.49 8.93 -1.27
C GLU A 25 -2.33 9.60 -0.17
N LYS A 26 -3.57 9.12 0.05
CA LYS A 26 -4.45 9.67 1.10
C LYS A 26 -3.93 9.40 2.51
N LEU A 27 -3.34 8.22 2.74
CA LEU A 27 -2.77 7.88 4.05
C LEU A 27 -1.48 8.65 4.32
N PHE A 28 -0.70 8.93 3.29
CA PHE A 28 0.46 9.81 3.41
C PHE A 28 0.04 11.20 3.90
N GLU A 29 -1.00 11.80 3.32
CA GLU A 29 -1.55 13.08 3.79
C GLU A 29 -2.00 13.03 5.26
N GLN A 30 -2.65 11.94 5.66
CA GLN A 30 -3.17 11.77 7.02
C GLN A 30 -2.07 11.54 8.07
N TYR A 31 -0.98 10.87 7.69
CA TYR A 31 0.09 10.45 8.60
C TYR A 31 1.41 11.20 8.38
N ALA A 32 1.42 12.28 7.58
CA ALA A 32 2.63 13.04 7.22
C ALA A 32 3.48 13.47 8.42
N ASP A 33 2.84 13.82 9.55
CA ASP A 33 3.51 14.27 10.78
C ASP A 33 3.80 13.14 11.79
N ASN A 34 3.56 11.86 11.42
CA ASN A 34 3.74 10.73 12.31
C ASN A 34 5.04 9.96 12.00
N GLU A 35 6.09 10.23 12.78
CA GLU A 35 7.42 9.60 12.62
C GLU A 35 7.44 8.06 12.75
N LYS A 36 6.38 7.46 13.31
CA LYS A 36 6.28 6.00 13.48
C LYS A 36 5.66 5.28 12.28
N VAL A 37 5.05 6.03 11.36
CA VAL A 37 4.34 5.50 10.19
C VAL A 37 5.07 5.94 8.94
N ASP A 38 5.53 4.97 8.17
CA ASP A 38 6.06 5.20 6.83
C ASP A 38 5.00 4.82 5.79
N VAL A 39 4.78 5.68 4.81
CA VAL A 39 3.81 5.43 3.73
C VAL A 39 4.54 5.46 2.40
N VAL A 40 4.45 4.36 1.66
CA VAL A 40 5.25 4.09 0.47
C VAL A 40 4.33 3.84 -0.72
N ASP A 41 4.53 4.62 -1.79
CA ASP A 41 4.04 4.26 -3.12
C ASP A 41 4.98 3.20 -3.72
N GLY A 42 4.50 1.96 -3.74
CA GLY A 42 5.23 0.82 -4.27
C GLY A 42 5.01 0.59 -5.77
N GLY A 43 4.00 1.23 -6.36
CA GLY A 43 3.58 0.99 -7.73
C GLY A 43 3.61 -0.49 -8.13
N THR A 44 4.37 -0.79 -9.19
CA THR A 44 4.62 -2.16 -9.69
C THR A 44 6.07 -2.61 -9.49
N GLN A 45 6.77 -2.09 -8.47
CA GLN A 45 8.24 -2.18 -8.32
C GLN A 45 8.77 -3.56 -7.86
N GLY A 46 7.90 -4.47 -7.41
CA GLY A 46 8.27 -5.85 -7.07
C GLY A 46 9.44 -5.96 -6.08
N LEU A 47 10.53 -6.65 -6.46
CA LEU A 47 11.71 -6.89 -5.60
C LEU A 47 12.42 -5.61 -5.14
N ALA A 48 12.26 -4.49 -5.85
CA ALA A 48 12.84 -3.22 -5.41
C ALA A 48 12.24 -2.74 -4.08
N LEU A 49 11.10 -3.30 -3.64
CA LEU A 49 10.44 -2.97 -2.38
C LEU A 49 11.00 -3.71 -1.15
N LEU A 50 11.94 -4.64 -1.35
CA LEU A 50 12.56 -5.41 -0.27
C LEU A 50 13.13 -4.58 0.91
N PRO A 51 13.75 -3.41 0.69
CA PRO A 51 14.28 -2.62 1.81
C PRO A 51 13.21 -2.22 2.83
N TRP A 52 12.01 -1.84 2.39
CA TRP A 52 10.91 -1.46 3.29
C TRP A 52 10.34 -2.66 4.04
N LEU A 53 10.22 -3.81 3.37
CA LEU A 53 9.81 -5.08 3.98
C LEU A 53 10.75 -5.51 5.12
N GLN A 54 12.04 -5.19 5.01
CA GLN A 54 13.06 -5.56 5.99
C GLN A 54 13.22 -4.55 7.14
N GLN A 55 12.70 -3.33 6.98
CA GLN A 55 12.95 -2.21 7.91
C GLN A 55 11.71 -1.78 8.71
N THR A 56 10.69 -2.62 8.75
CA THR A 56 9.42 -2.35 9.42
C THR A 56 9.06 -3.44 10.42
N GLU A 57 8.39 -3.08 11.52
CA GLU A 57 7.87 -4.07 12.46
C GLU A 57 6.51 -4.64 12.03
N LYS A 58 5.70 -3.82 11.34
CA LYS A 58 4.38 -4.17 10.84
C LYS A 58 4.16 -3.63 9.43
N LEU A 59 3.63 -4.48 8.56
CA LEU A 59 3.36 -4.11 7.18
C LEU A 59 1.86 -4.18 6.88
N LEU A 60 1.33 -3.11 6.31
CA LEU A 60 0.02 -3.08 5.68
C LEU A 60 0.20 -2.92 4.17
N ILE A 61 -0.26 -3.89 3.39
CA ILE A 61 -0.26 -3.83 1.92
C ILE A 61 -1.67 -3.54 1.44
N MET A 62 -1.81 -2.62 0.49
CA MET A 62 -3.06 -2.34 -0.19
C MET A 62 -2.87 -2.53 -1.70
N ASP A 63 -3.74 -3.32 -2.32
CA ASP A 63 -3.70 -3.63 -3.74
C ASP A 63 -5.11 -3.90 -4.26
N ALA A 64 -5.31 -3.75 -5.57
CA ALA A 64 -6.53 -4.17 -6.25
C ALA A 64 -6.36 -5.60 -6.77
N ILE A 65 -7.21 -6.51 -6.28
CA ILE A 65 -7.13 -7.93 -6.65
C ILE A 65 -8.49 -8.39 -7.17
N ASP A 66 -8.47 -9.11 -8.30
CA ASP A 66 -9.65 -9.80 -8.81
C ASP A 66 -9.88 -11.12 -8.04
N PHE A 67 -10.74 -11.03 -7.03
CA PHE A 67 -11.24 -12.20 -6.28
C PHE A 67 -12.54 -12.78 -6.87
N GLY A 68 -13.01 -12.31 -8.03
CA GLY A 68 -14.32 -12.68 -8.58
C GLY A 68 -15.51 -12.22 -7.73
N MET A 69 -15.31 -11.20 -6.89
CA MET A 69 -16.34 -10.60 -6.03
C MET A 69 -17.03 -9.41 -6.71
N ALA A 70 -18.07 -8.86 -6.07
CA ALA A 70 -18.68 -7.62 -6.56
C ALA A 70 -17.66 -6.47 -6.55
N PRO A 71 -17.66 -5.56 -7.55
CA PRO A 71 -16.76 -4.41 -7.60
C PRO A 71 -16.79 -3.59 -6.30
N GLY A 72 -15.60 -3.23 -5.80
CA GLY A 72 -15.44 -2.48 -4.55
C GLY A 72 -15.56 -3.31 -3.26
N SER A 73 -15.70 -4.64 -3.37
CA SER A 73 -15.62 -5.52 -2.19
C SER A 73 -14.22 -5.48 -1.58
N LEU A 74 -14.14 -5.40 -0.25
CA LEU A 74 -12.89 -5.46 0.49
C LEU A 74 -12.66 -6.86 1.06
N ALA A 75 -11.47 -7.40 0.85
CA ALA A 75 -10.97 -8.61 1.47
C ALA A 75 -9.72 -8.26 2.29
N MET A 76 -9.63 -8.80 3.51
CA MET A 76 -8.51 -8.55 4.43
C MET A 76 -7.88 -9.86 4.86
N PHE A 77 -6.55 -9.91 4.83
CA PHE A 77 -5.74 -11.05 5.21
C PHE A 77 -4.75 -10.60 6.29
N SER A 78 -4.51 -11.44 7.29
CA SER A 78 -3.67 -11.14 8.47
C SER A 78 -2.76 -12.30 8.83
#